data_AF-A0A1B9JV61-F1
#
_entry.id   AF-A0A1B9JV61-F1
#
_cell.length_a   1.000
_cell.length_b   1.000
_cell.length_c   1.000
_cell.angle_alpha   90.00
_cell.angle_beta   90.00
_cell.angle_gamma   90.00
#
_symmetry.space_group_name_H-M   'P 1'
#
loop_
_entity.id
_entity.type
_entity.pdbx_description
1 polymer ?
#
loop_
_entity_poly.entity_id
_entity_poly.type
_entity_poly.pdbx_seq_one_letter_code
_entity_poly.pdbx_strand_id
1 'polypeptide(L)'
;MSIREKYDIIEKDFHKDRNKALKEMIDLYVYAIDSYENDIVDAINLYVCDLGDKEIYNYLEKKMNLVNNEFLRNEFKDWMRIIKSKNNNI
;
A
#
# COMPACT_ATOMS: atom_id res chain seq x y z
N MET A 1 -15.60 -11.92 -5.75
CA MET A 1 -14.17 -12.17 -5.52
C MET A 1 -13.82 -11.57 -4.17
N SER A 2 -13.38 -12.40 -3.24
CA SER A 2 -13.02 -11.97 -1.88
C SER A 2 -11.80 -11.04 -1.91
N ILE A 3 -11.60 -10.26 -0.84
CA ILE A 3 -10.38 -9.45 -0.69
C ILE A 3 -9.14 -10.34 -0.75
N ARG A 4 -9.19 -11.55 -0.19
CA ARG A 4 -8.10 -12.52 -0.27
C ARG A 4 -7.79 -12.96 -1.71
N GLU A 5 -8.81 -13.28 -2.50
CA GLU A 5 -8.61 -13.67 -3.91
C GLU A 5 -8.01 -12.51 -4.72
N LYS A 6 -8.42 -11.27 -4.45
CA LYS A 6 -7.82 -10.08 -5.09
C LYS A 6 -6.35 -9.93 -4.68
N TYR A 7 -6.05 -10.09 -3.40
CA TYR A 7 -4.67 -10.04 -2.89
C TYR A 7 -3.79 -11.09 -3.60
N ASP A 8 -4.23 -12.34 -3.66
CA ASP A 8 -3.46 -13.45 -4.27
C ASP A 8 -3.21 -13.22 -5.78
N ILE A 9 -4.10 -12.49 -6.48
CA ILE A 9 -3.90 -12.09 -7.88
C ILE A 9 -2.82 -11.02 -7.98
N ILE A 10 -2.93 -9.96 -7.18
CA ILE A 10 -1.98 -8.84 -7.19
C ILE A 10 -0.57 -9.33 -6.82
N GLU A 11 -0.47 -10.21 -5.81
CA GLU A 11 0.80 -10.80 -5.38
C GLU A 11 1.53 -11.52 -6.53
N LYS A 12 0.82 -12.29 -7.34
CA LYS A 12 1.41 -12.99 -8.50
C LYS A 12 1.94 -12.04 -9.58
N ASP A 13 1.38 -10.84 -9.67
CA ASP A 13 1.74 -9.86 -10.69
C ASP A 13 2.97 -9.01 -10.31
N PHE A 14 3.51 -9.16 -9.09
CA PHE A 14 4.73 -8.46 -8.66
C PHE A 14 5.93 -8.70 -9.59
N HIS A 15 6.03 -9.90 -10.17
CA HIS A 15 7.10 -10.24 -11.11
C HIS A 15 6.97 -9.56 -12.47
N LYS A 16 5.77 -9.08 -12.82
CA LYS A 16 5.51 -8.39 -14.10
C LYS A 16 5.73 -6.89 -13.96
N ASP A 17 5.14 -6.29 -12.94
CA ASP A 17 5.25 -4.87 -12.65
C ASP A 17 5.03 -4.62 -11.15
N ARG A 18 6.15 -4.50 -10.43
CA ARG A 18 6.16 -4.28 -8.97
C ARG A 18 5.42 -3.02 -8.57
N ASN A 19 5.63 -1.90 -9.26
CA ASN A 19 5.07 -0.61 -8.83
C ASN A 19 3.58 -0.55 -9.10
N LYS A 20 3.11 -1.16 -10.19
CA LYS A 20 1.67 -1.35 -10.42
C LYS A 20 1.06 -2.23 -9.32
N ALA A 21 1.65 -3.39 -9.03
CA ALA A 21 1.13 -4.31 -8.02
C ALA A 21 1.08 -3.67 -6.63
N LEU A 22 2.10 -2.90 -6.24
CA LEU A 22 2.10 -2.16 -4.96
C LEU A 22 0.99 -1.11 -4.88
N LYS A 23 0.71 -0.38 -5.98
CA LYS A 23 -0.41 0.57 -6.00
C LYS A 23 -1.75 -0.14 -5.84
N GLU A 24 -1.93 -1.28 -6.48
CA GLU A 24 -3.14 -2.10 -6.35
C GLU A 24 -3.28 -2.67 -4.93
N MET A 25 -2.18 -3.08 -4.29
CA MET A 25 -2.17 -3.48 -2.87
C MET A 25 -2.57 -2.32 -1.96
N ILE A 26 -2.06 -1.11 -2.16
CA ILE A 26 -2.44 0.07 -1.38
C ILE A 26 -3.94 0.36 -1.52
N ASP A 27 -4.48 0.24 -2.74
CA ASP A 27 -5.91 0.45 -2.98
C ASP A 27 -6.77 -0.62 -2.31
N LEU A 28 -6.30 -1.87 -2.35
CA LEU A 28 -6.95 -2.99 -1.66
C LEU A 28 -6.89 -2.82 -0.14
N TYR A 29 -5.80 -2.28 0.41
CA TYR A 29 -5.67 -1.95 1.83
C TYR A 29 -6.72 -0.93 2.27
N VAL A 30 -6.89 0.16 1.52
CA VAL A 30 -7.93 1.16 1.80
C VAL A 30 -9.31 0.50 1.83
N TYR A 31 -9.61 -0.32 0.82
CA TYR A 31 -10.88 -1.03 0.74
C TYR A 31 -11.08 -2.01 1.91
N ALA A 32 -10.04 -2.73 2.32
CA ALA A 32 -10.04 -3.65 3.45
C ALA A 32 -10.36 -2.94 4.77
N ILE A 33 -9.71 -1.81 5.03
CA ILE A 33 -9.97 -0.98 6.23
C ILE A 33 -11.39 -0.44 6.22
N ASP A 34 -11.85 0.12 5.10
CA ASP A 34 -13.22 0.67 5.00
C ASP A 34 -14.30 -0.43 5.09
N SER A 35 -13.96 -1.67 4.74
CA SER A 35 -14.86 -2.83 4.80
C SER A 35 -14.73 -3.67 6.08
N TYR A 36 -13.85 -3.28 7.01
CA TYR A 36 -13.51 -4.02 8.24
C TYR A 36 -12.99 -5.47 7.99
N GLU A 37 -12.39 -5.72 6.83
CA GLU A 37 -11.85 -7.03 6.43
C GLU A 37 -10.31 -7.00 6.55
N ASN A 38 -9.78 -7.31 7.75
CA ASN A 38 -8.37 -7.06 8.08
C ASN A 38 -7.40 -8.20 7.72
N ASP A 39 -7.85 -9.27 7.07
CA ASP A 39 -7.10 -10.52 6.86
C ASP A 39 -5.78 -10.38 6.06
N ILE A 40 -5.58 -9.26 5.37
CA ILE A 40 -4.43 -9.00 4.50
C ILE A 40 -3.66 -7.72 4.84
N VAL A 41 -4.11 -6.97 5.85
CA VAL A 41 -3.63 -5.62 6.19
C VAL A 41 -2.14 -5.65 6.55
N ASP A 42 -1.75 -6.56 7.45
CA ASP A 42 -0.35 -6.69 7.88
C ASP A 42 0.57 -7.10 6.72
N ALA A 43 0.10 -8.00 5.86
CA ALA A 43 0.86 -8.43 4.70
C ALA A 43 1.12 -7.26 3.74
N ILE A 44 0.08 -6.49 3.39
CA ILE A 44 0.25 -5.32 2.51
C ILE A 44 1.21 -4.30 3.13
N ASN A 45 1.12 -4.04 4.43
CA ASN A 45 2.03 -3.12 5.13
C ASN A 45 3.50 -3.52 4.89
N LEU A 46 3.82 -4.81 5.06
CA LEU A 46 5.17 -5.33 4.80
C LEU A 46 5.61 -5.11 3.34
N TYR A 47 4.78 -5.48 2.36
CA TYR A 47 5.11 -5.28 0.94
C TYR A 47 5.40 -3.82 0.61
N VAL A 48 4.56 -2.90 1.08
CA VAL A 48 4.70 -1.46 0.79
C VAL A 48 5.96 -0.89 1.44
N CYS A 49 6.24 -1.23 2.70
CA CYS A 49 7.43 -0.76 3.39
C CYS A 49 8.72 -1.33 2.79
N ASP A 50 8.76 -2.63 2.49
CA ASP A 50 9.96 -3.33 2.02
C ASP A 50 10.28 -3.02 0.56
N LEU A 51 9.26 -2.88 -0.29
CA LEU A 51 9.45 -2.74 -1.73
C LEU A 51 9.14 -1.33 -2.26
N GLY A 52 8.55 -0.47 -1.44
CA GLY A 52 8.23 0.91 -1.82
C GLY A 52 9.46 1.72 -2.21
N ASP A 53 9.32 2.47 -3.30
CA ASP A 53 10.30 3.37 -3.86
C ASP A 53 9.71 4.79 -4.05
N LYS A 54 10.39 5.64 -4.82
CA LYS A 54 9.94 7.02 -5.10
C LYS A 54 8.57 7.09 -5.75
N GLU A 55 8.23 6.14 -6.61
CA GLU A 55 6.94 6.13 -7.27
C GLU A 55 5.82 5.81 -6.30
N ILE A 56 6.05 4.84 -5.41
CA ILE A 56 5.10 4.46 -4.37
C ILE A 56 4.96 5.57 -3.32
N TYR A 57 6.05 6.23 -2.94
CA TYR A 57 6.01 7.40 -2.08
C TYR A 57 5.08 8.49 -2.65
N ASN A 58 5.27 8.86 -3.92
CA ASN A 58 4.43 9.86 -4.59
C ASN A 58 2.96 9.40 -4.72
N TYR A 59 2.74 8.10 -4.85
CA TYR A 59 1.39 7.53 -4.88
C TYR A 59 0.69 7.66 -3.52
N LEU A 60 1.40 7.35 -2.42
CA LEU A 60 0.90 7.52 -1.07
C LEU A 60 0.56 8.99 -0.78
N GLU A 61 1.39 9.95 -1.19
CA GLU A 61 1.07 11.38 -1.08
C GLU A 61 -0.25 11.74 -1.78
N LYS A 62 -0.45 11.25 -3.01
CA LYS A 62 -1.70 11.47 -3.75
C LYS A 62 -2.89 10.84 -3.03
N LYS A 63 -2.75 9.60 -2.54
CA LYS A 63 -3.83 8.90 -1.82
C LYS A 63 -4.19 9.57 -0.51
N MET A 64 -3.22 10.09 0.23
CA MET A 64 -3.44 10.81 1.49
C MET A 64 -4.38 12.01 1.33
N ASN A 65 -4.35 12.66 0.15
CA ASN A 65 -5.25 13.78 -0.18
C ASN A 65 -6.67 13.34 -0.57
N LEU A 66 -6.87 12.07 -0.92
CA LEU A 66 -8.14 11.51 -1.38
C LEU A 66 -8.89 10.76 -0.26
N VAL A 67 -8.16 10.21 0.72
CA VAL A 67 -8.78 9.50 1.86
C VAL A 67 -9.20 10.49 2.95
N ASN A 68 -10.42 10.32 3.48
CA ASN A 68 -10.91 11.10 4.63
C ASN A 68 -10.68 10.41 5.98
N ASN A 69 -10.32 9.13 5.95
CA ASN A 69 -10.09 8.32 7.13
C ASN A 69 -8.74 8.71 7.79
N GLU A 70 -8.78 9.18 9.03
CA GLU A 70 -7.60 9.64 9.77
C GLU A 70 -6.60 8.51 10.04
N PHE A 71 -7.09 7.29 10.31
CA PHE A 71 -6.24 6.13 10.49
C PHE A 71 -5.41 5.85 9.24
N LEU A 72 -6.05 5.82 8.07
CA LEU A 72 -5.35 5.62 6.79
C LEU A 72 -4.32 6.73 6.51
N ARG A 73 -4.63 7.98 6.86
CA ARG A 73 -3.68 9.09 6.71
C ARG A 73 -2.45 8.90 7.59
N ASN A 74 -2.60 8.40 8.82
CA ASN A 74 -1.47 8.17 9.72
C ASN A 74 -0.63 6.98 9.25
N GLU A 75 -1.26 5.88 8.83
CA GLU A 75 -0.55 4.73 8.25
C GLU A 75 0.28 5.12 7.02
N PHE A 76 -0.30 5.90 6.10
CA PHE A 76 0.44 6.34 4.91
C PHE A 76 1.65 7.22 5.25
N LYS A 77 1.54 8.07 6.27
CA LYS A 77 2.70 8.86 6.76
C LYS A 77 3.81 7.96 7.30
N ASP A 78 3.44 6.92 8.04
CA ASP A 78 4.42 5.99 8.59
C ASP A 78 5.11 5.18 7.49
N TRP A 79 4.36 4.67 6.50
CA TRP A 79 4.94 3.99 5.34
C TRP A 79 5.86 4.93 4.56
N MET A 80 5.42 6.17 4.29
CA MET A 80 6.25 7.17 3.62
C MET A 80 7.56 7.46 4.38
N ARG A 81 7.50 7.53 5.71
CA ARG A 81 8.70 7.72 6.56
C ARG A 81 9.67 6.55 6.42
N ILE A 82 9.17 5.31 6.40
CA ILE A 82 9.98 4.10 6.23
C ILE A 82 10.58 4.03 4.82
N ILE A 83 9.79 4.30 3.78
CA ILE A 83 10.24 4.32 2.40
C ILE A 83 11.34 5.38 2.21
N LYS A 84 11.17 6.56 2.80
CA LYS A 84 12.14 7.65 2.73
C LYS A 84 13.45 7.31 3.44
N SER A 85 13.40 6.69 4.61
CA SER A 85 14.60 6.30 5.35
C SER A 85 15.40 5.21 4.62
N LYS A 86 14.70 4.26 3.98
CA LYS A 86 15.33 3.18 3.20
C LYS A 86 16.03 3.67 1.93
N ASN A 87 15.44 4.63 1.23
CA ASN A 87 15.89 5.03 -0.11
C ASN A 87 16.82 6.26 -0.14
N ASN A 88 17.42 6.66 1.00
CA ASN A 88 18.41 7.74 1.10
C ASN A 88 18.06 9.02 0.28
N ASN A 89 17.03 9.74 0.73
CA ASN A 89 16.51 11.01 0.18
C ASN A 89 15.74 10.92 -1.14
N ILE A 90 14.60 10.23 -1.10
CA ILE A 90 13.43 10.64 -1.88
C ILE A 90 12.82 11.89 -1.26
#